data_AF-A0A0V0GPZ5-F1
#
_entry.id   AF-A0A0V0GPZ5-F1
#
_cell.length_a   1.000
_cell.length_b   1.000
_cell.length_c   1.000
_cell.angle_alpha   90.00
_cell.angle_beta   90.00
_cell.angle_gamma   90.00
#
_symmetry.space_group_name_H-M   'P 1'
#
loop_
_entity.id
_entity.type
_entity.pdbx_description
1 polymer ?
#
loop_
_entity_poly.entity_id
_entity_poly.type
_entity_poly.pdbx_seq_one_letter_code
_entity_poly.pdbx_strand_id
1 'polypeptide(L)'
;MMEDIHDIAKKLNVNVQHISRETNQLADYIATTAINKEEKQQYNSFSQLPSLGKRILNIDKQQIPSVRIKTRRINYISNDQHD
;
A
#
# COMPACT_ATOMS: atom_id res chain seq x y z
N MET A 1 4.67 -13.21 -24.63
CA MET A 1 3.55 -12.30 -24.96
C MET A 1 3.17 -11.59 -23.68
N MET A 2 3.80 -10.44 -23.44
CA MET A 2 3.33 -9.51 -22.41
C MET A 2 2.41 -8.59 -23.19
N GLU A 3 1.10 -8.83 -23.13
CA GLU A 3 0.15 -7.85 -23.67
C GLU A 3 0.35 -6.55 -22.89
N ASP A 4 0.58 -5.45 -23.61
CA ASP A 4 0.75 -4.16 -22.97
C ASP A 4 -0.50 -3.86 -22.13
N ILE A 5 -0.30 -3.41 -20.89
CA ILE A 5 -1.39 -3.03 -19.96
C ILE A 5 -2.38 -2.08 -20.63
N HIS A 6 -1.90 -1.26 -21.57
CA HIS A 6 -2.72 -0.36 -22.37
C HIS A 6 -3.71 -1.08 -23.28
N ASP A 7 -3.30 -2.17 -23.92
CA ASP A 7 -4.16 -2.95 -24.81
C ASP A 7 -5.19 -3.76 -24.01
N ILE A 8 -4.81 -4.28 -22.85
CA ILE A 8 -5.73 -4.94 -21.92
C ILE A 8 -6.78 -3.95 -21.40
N ALA A 9 -6.36 -2.74 -21.00
CA ALA A 9 -7.26 -1.71 -20.50
C ALA A 9 -8.29 -1.27 -21.55
N LYS A 10 -7.87 -1.15 -22.82
CA LYS A 10 -8.76 -0.88 -23.96
C LYS A 10 -9.77 -2.00 -24.19
N LYS A 11 -9.34 -3.26 -24.18
CA LYS A 11 -10.23 -4.42 -24.37
C LYS A 11 -11.28 -4.55 -23.26
N LEU A 12 -10.91 -4.20 -22.02
CA LEU A 12 -11.75 -4.37 -20.83
C LEU A 12 -12.60 -3.14 -20.47
N ASN A 13 -12.56 -2.07 -21.27
CA ASN A 13 -13.28 -0.81 -21.02
C ASN A 13 -13.04 -0.24 -19.61
N VAL A 14 -11.77 -0.27 -19.17
CA VAL A 14 -11.38 0.08 -17.80
C VAL A 14 -11.35 1.60 -17.63
N ASN A 15 -12.03 2.10 -16.59
CA ASN A 15 -11.88 3.48 -16.15
C ASN A 15 -10.76 3.57 -15.10
N VAL A 16 -9.66 4.23 -15.44
CA VAL A 16 -8.55 4.48 -14.52
C VAL A 16 -8.85 5.73 -13.70
N GLN A 17 -9.09 5.55 -12.41
CA GLN A 17 -9.29 6.66 -11.47
C GLN A 17 -8.04 6.82 -10.60
N HIS A 18 -7.47 8.02 -10.61
CA HIS A 18 -6.41 8.38 -9.67
C HIS A 18 -7.03 8.72 -8.32
N ILE A 19 -7.04 7.74 -7.42
CA ILE A 19 -7.46 7.97 -6.04
C ILE A 19 -6.20 8.27 -5.22
N SER A 20 -6.04 9.52 -4.80
CA SER A 20 -4.98 9.91 -3.87
C SER A 20 -5.33 9.42 -2.46
N ARG A 21 -5.10 8.12 -2.21
CA ARG A 21 -5.07 7.56 -0.86
C ARG A 21 -3.62 7.49 -0.45
N GLU A 22 -3.30 8.11 0.67
CA GLU A 22 -1.94 8.27 1.20
C GLU A 22 -1.17 6.95 1.32
N THR A 23 -1.86 5.80 1.27
CA THR A 23 -1.22 4.49 1.21
C THR A 23 -2.20 3.46 0.65
N ASN A 24 -1.90 2.83 -0.48
CA ASN A 24 -2.64 1.66 -0.96
C ASN A 24 -2.25 0.40 -0.14
N GLN A 25 -2.37 0.50 1.18
CA GLN A 25 -1.90 -0.50 2.15
C GLN A 25 -2.49 -1.89 1.90
N LEU A 26 -3.71 -1.96 1.36
CA LEU A 26 -4.33 -3.23 1.05
C LEU A 26 -3.64 -3.92 -0.13
N ALA A 27 -3.29 -3.17 -1.19
CA ALA A 27 -2.55 -3.72 -2.31
C ALA A 27 -1.16 -4.18 -1.88
N ASP A 28 -0.45 -3.36 -1.10
CA ASP A 28 0.88 -3.73 -0.56
C ASP A 28 0.79 -5.01 0.28
N TYR A 29 -0.19 -5.08 1.19
CA TYR A 29 -0.43 -6.27 2.02
C TYR A 29 -0.69 -7.52 1.17
N ILE A 30 -1.54 -7.42 0.14
CA ILE A 30 -1.87 -8.56 -0.73
C ILE A 30 -0.64 -8.98 -1.54
N ALA A 31 0.12 -8.03 -2.09
CA ALA A 31 1.34 -8.31 -2.85
C ALA A 31 2.40 -9.01 -1.98
N THR A 32 2.67 -8.48 -0.78
CA THR A 32 3.59 -9.11 0.17
C THR A 32 3.12 -10.51 0.57
N THR A 33 1.82 -10.70 0.81
CA THR A 33 1.28 -12.02 1.16
C THR A 33 1.44 -13.02 0.00
N ALA A 34 1.19 -12.60 -1.24
CA ALA A 34 1.37 -13.45 -2.41
C ALA A 34 2.84 -13.84 -2.62
N ILE A 35 3.77 -12.91 -2.42
CA ILE A 35 5.22 -13.18 -2.47
C ILE A 35 5.61 -14.17 -1.37
N ASN A 36 5.22 -13.91 -0.12
CA ASN A 36 5.64 -14.74 1.02
C ASN A 36 5.12 -16.18 0.96
N LYS A 37 3.97 -16.40 0.33
CA LYS A 37 3.39 -17.74 0.21
C LYS A 37 3.68 -18.41 -1.14
N GLU A 38 4.27 -17.68 -2.09
CA GLU A 38 4.50 -18.12 -3.47
C GLU A 38 3.23 -18.60 -4.18
N GLU A 39 2.05 -18.10 -3.77
CA GLU A 39 0.75 -18.45 -4.34
C GLU A 39 -0.08 -17.23 -4.71
N LYS A 40 -0.83 -17.36 -5.81
CA LYS A 40 -1.79 -16.35 -6.25
C LYS A 40 -2.85 -16.13 -5.16
N GLN A 41 -2.86 -14.95 -4.56
CA GLN A 41 -3.93 -14.54 -3.66
C GLN A 41 -5.07 -13.90 -4.44
N GLN A 42 -6.29 -14.42 -4.30
CA GLN A 42 -7.50 -13.82 -4.85
C GLN A 42 -8.61 -13.88 -3.80
N TYR A 43 -9.20 -12.72 -3.51
CA TYR A 43 -10.30 -12.58 -2.56
C TYR A 43 -11.47 -11.91 -3.28
N ASN A 44 -12.60 -12.60 -3.36
CA ASN A 44 -13.80 -12.11 -4.03
C ASN A 44 -14.80 -11.49 -3.04
N SER A 45 -14.54 -11.59 -1.73
CA SER A 45 -15.40 -11.04 -0.69
C SER A 45 -14.60 -10.63 0.55
N PHE A 46 -15.17 -9.70 1.34
CA PHE A 46 -14.55 -9.23 2.57
C PHE A 46 -14.33 -10.35 3.59
N SER A 47 -15.22 -11.35 3.66
CA SER A 47 -15.10 -12.47 4.59
C SER A 47 -13.88 -13.35 4.32
N GLN A 48 -13.43 -13.44 3.06
CA GLN A 48 -12.26 -14.22 2.65
C GLN A 48 -10.92 -13.54 2.98
N LEU A 49 -10.93 -12.23 3.27
CA LEU A 49 -9.70 -11.53 3.64
C LEU A 49 -9.20 -12.00 5.02
N PRO A 50 -7.87 -12.16 5.19
CA PRO A 50 -7.27 -12.32 6.50
C PRO A 50 -7.59 -11.12 7.41
N SER A 51 -7.51 -11.33 8.72
CA SER A 51 -7.82 -10.33 9.75
C SER A 51 -7.10 -8.99 9.54
N LEU A 52 -5.82 -9.05 9.15
CA LEU A 52 -5.03 -7.85 8.87
C LEU A 52 -5.54 -7.08 7.64
N GLY A 53 -5.86 -7.78 6.55
CA GLY A 53 -6.44 -7.18 5.35
C GLY A 53 -7.82 -6.56 5.62
N LYS A 54 -8.66 -7.22 6.43
CA LYS A 54 -9.95 -6.67 6.89
C LYS A 54 -9.78 -5.37 7.68
N ARG A 55 -8.81 -5.34 8.59
CA ARG A 55 -8.51 -4.15 9.39
C ARG A 55 -8.08 -2.98 8.51
N ILE A 56 -7.16 -3.21 7.57
CA ILE A 56 -6.69 -2.19 6.63
C ILE A 56 -7.86 -1.61 5.84
N LEU A 57 -8.72 -2.48 5.27
CA LEU A 57 -9.88 -2.07 4.47
C LEU A 57 -10.89 -1.27 5.30
N ASN A 58 -11.09 -1.63 6.57
CA ASN A 58 -11.97 -0.89 7.47
C ASN A 58 -11.43 0.50 7.81
N ILE A 59 -10.12 0.63 8.07
CA ILE A 59 -9.47 1.92 8.32
C ILE A 59 -9.57 2.81 7.08
N ASP A 60 -9.30 2.25 5.90
CA ASP A 60 -9.39 2.95 4.62
C ASP A 60 -10.82 3.42 4.32
N LYS A 61 -11.83 2.59 4.63
CA LYS A 61 -13.25 2.98 4.53
C LYS A 61 -13.64 4.11 5.49
N GLN A 62 -13.04 4.17 6.67
CA GLN A 62 -13.33 5.22 7.65
C GLN A 62 -12.76 6.58 7.23
N GLN A 63 -11.92 6.65 6.18
CA GLN A 63 -11.28 7.87 5.69
C GLN A 63 -10.65 8.71 6.80
N ILE A 64 -10.13 8.05 7.84
CA ILE A 64 -9.50 8.74 8.97
C ILE A 64 -8.26 9.43 8.42
N PRO A 65 -8.11 10.76 8.62
CA PRO A 65 -6.92 11.47 8.20
C PRO A 65 -5.69 10.83 8.84
N SER A 66 -4.84 10.18 8.04
CA SER A 66 -3.50 9.79 8.47
C SER A 66 -2.57 10.97 8.24
N VAL A 67 -1.64 11.20 9.18
CA VAL A 67 -0.54 12.14 8.99
C VAL A 67 0.74 11.33 9.00
N ARG A 68 1.43 11.25 7.86
CA ARG A 68 2.76 10.63 7.80
C ARG A 68 3.80 11.58 8.37
N ILE A 69 4.16 11.40 9.63
CA ILE A 69 5.26 12.16 10.26
C ILE A 69 6.59 11.53 9.85
N LYS A 70 7.38 12.26 9.04
CA LYS A 70 8.80 11.92 8.80
C LYS A 70 9.65 12.57 9.89
N THR A 71 10.10 11.79 10.86
CA THR A 71 11.04 12.28 11.88
C THR A 71 12.44 12.36 11.27
N ARG A 72 13.02 13.56 11.20
CA ARG A 72 14.44 13.75 10.83
C ARG A 72 15.28 13.42 12.06
N ARG A 73 16.29 12.56 11.92
CA ARG A 73 17.33 12.41 12.96
C ARG A 73 18.17 13.69 12.97
N ILE A 74 18.16 14.39 14.11
CA ILE A 74 19.05 15.53 14.36
C ILE A 74 20.27 14.96 15.10
N ASN A 75 21.41 14.92 14.42
CA ASN A 75 22.68 14.58 15.06
C ASN A 75 23.25 15.89 15.62
N TYR A 76 23.36 15.99 16.95
CA TYR A 76 24.11 17.07 17.57
C TYR A 76 25.59 16.75 17.43
N ILE A 77 26.35 17.62 16.76
CA ILE A 77 27.81 17.57 16.79
C ILE A 77 28.22 18.30 18.08
N SER A 78 28.60 17.54 19.11
CA SER A 78 29.23 18.09 20.31
C SER A 78 30.61 18.60 19.92
N ASN A 79 30.78 19.91 19.77
CA ASN A 79 32.10 20.53 19.71
C ASN A 79 32.64 20.65 21.13
N ASP A 80 33.09 19.53 21.70
CA ASP A 80 33.99 19.58 22.85
C ASP A 80 35.41 19.86 22.32
N GLN A 81 35.67 21.14 22.06
CA GLN A 81 37.02 21.67 22.06
C GLN A 81 37.26 22.28 23.43
N HIS A 82 38.06 21.60 24.24
CA HIS A 82 38.74 22.20 25.39
C HIS A 82 40.23 22.26 25.09
N ASP A 83 40.79 23.42 25.44
CA ASP A 83 42.16 23.92 25.25
C ASP A 83 43.27 22.99 25.75
#